data_AF-A0A1Y6JSE7-F1
#
_entry.id   AF-A0A1Y6JSE7-F1
#
_cell.length_a   1.000
_cell.length_b   1.000
_cell.length_c   1.000
_cell.angle_alpha   90.00
_cell.angle_beta   90.00
_cell.angle_gamma   90.00
#
_symmetry.space_group_name_H-M   'P 1'
#
loop_
_entity.id
_entity.type
_entity.pdbx_description
1 polymer ?
#
loop_
_entity_poly.entity_id
_entity_poly.type
_entity_poly.pdbx_seq_one_letter_code
_entity_poly.pdbx_strand_id
1 'polypeptide(L)' 'MFVLASWEITSRGIGTYGTLYQVYAYKKDKNDKLIRNKIITLDDNLSGMEGYQEGEEQHFSYKDAASIKRYVKDVINK' A
#
# COMPACT_ATOMS: atom_id res chain seq x y z
N MET A 1 -11.71 3.77 6.69
CA MET A 1 -11.42 2.32 6.55
C MET A 1 -10.17 2.17 5.71
N PHE A 2 -9.29 1.24 6.07
CA PHE A 2 -8.12 0.86 5.29
C PHE A 2 -8.26 -0.59 4.81
N VAL A 3 -7.79 -0.87 3.61
CA VAL A 3 -7.71 -2.22 3.04
C VAL A 3 -6.29 -2.39 2.53
N LEU A 4 -5.59 -3.41 3.02
CA LEU A 4 -4.30 -3.82 2.48
C LEU A 4 -4.55 -4.97 1.50
N ALA A 5 -4.32 -4.73 0.22
CA ALA A 5 -4.35 -5.76 -0.81
C ALA A 5 -2.93 -6.30 -1.03
N SER A 6 -2.81 -7.60 -1.27
CA SER A 6 -1.53 -8.26 -1.52
C SER A 6 -1.65 -9.29 -2.64
N TRP A 7 -0.65 -9.34 -3.51
CA TRP A 7 -0.53 -10.32 -4.58
C TRP A 7 0.87 -10.90 -4.64
N GLU A 8 0.99 -12.22 -4.77
CA GLU A 8 2.28 -12.86 -5.01
C GLU A 8 2.69 -12.69 -6.48
N ILE A 9 3.95 -12.31 -6.69
CA ILE A 9 4.57 -12.14 -8.01
C ILE A 9 5.70 -13.17 -8.14
N THR A 10 5.72 -13.88 -9.26
CA THR A 10 6.68 -14.98 -9.49
C THR A 10 7.24 -14.95 -10.92
N SER A 11 8.03 -13.93 -11.24
CA SER A 11 8.78 -13.82 -12.50
C SER A 11 10.28 -13.95 -12.25
N ARG A 12 10.69 -15.11 -11.72
CA ARG A 12 12.08 -15.37 -11.32
C ARG A 12 13.07 -15.27 -12.48
N GLY A 13 12.65 -15.52 -13.72
CA GLY A 13 13.51 -15.46 -14.90
C GLY A 13 14.09 -14.07 -15.19
N ILE A 14 13.41 -13.01 -14.75
CA ILE A 14 13.90 -11.63 -14.82
C ILE A 14 14.28 -11.08 -13.45
N GLY A 15 14.39 -11.94 -12.42
CA GLY A 15 14.71 -11.52 -11.06
C GLY A 15 13.58 -10.77 -10.33
N THR A 16 12.32 -10.87 -10.79
CA THR A 16 11.17 -10.20 -10.13
C THR A 16 10.29 -11.22 -9.40
N TYR A 17 10.35 -11.26 -8.08
CA TYR A 17 9.56 -12.19 -7.28
C TYR A 17 9.36 -11.70 -5.84
N GLY A 18 8.19 -11.92 -5.27
CA GLY A 18 7.85 -11.41 -3.94
C GLY A 18 6.35 -11.14 -3.77
N THR A 19 6.00 -10.23 -2.88
CA THR A 19 4.62 -9.80 -2.65
C THR A 19 4.47 -8.32 -2.98
N LEU A 20 3.55 -8.01 -3.89
CA LEU A 20 3.12 -6.65 -4.16
C LEU A 20 2.02 -6.26 -3.16
N TYR A 21 2.15 -5.10 -2.53
CA TYR A 21 1.19 -4.54 -1.60
C TYR A 21 0.61 -3.22 -2.13
N GLN A 22 -0.67 -3.00 -1.84
CA GLN A 22 -1.34 -1.72 -2.08
C GLN A 22 -2.31 -1.42 -0.94
N VAL A 23 -2.20 -0.25 -0.35
CA VAL A 23 -3.18 0.25 0.61
C VAL A 23 -4.25 1.06 -0.13
N TYR A 24 -5.50 0.67 0.09
CA TYR A 24 -6.67 1.46 -0.26
C TYR A 24 -7.27 2.07 0.99
N ALA A 25 -7.82 3.27 0.84
CA ALA A 25 -8.51 3.95 1.91
C ALA A 25 -9.87 4.46 1.45
N TYR A 26 -10.81 4.45 2.39
CA TYR A 26 -12.17 4.93 2.17
C TYR A 26 -12.60 5.82 3.33
N LYS A 27 -13.30 6.89 2.98
CA LYS A 27 -13.91 7.84 3.91
C LYS A 27 -15.41 7.97 3.60
N LYS A 28 -16.18 8.42 4.57
CA LYS A 28 -17.57 8.80 4.34
C LYS A 28 -17.63 10.17 3.69
N ASP A 29 -18.51 10.32 2.71
CA ASP A 29 -18.89 11.63 2.17
C ASP A 29 -19.96 12.29 3.06
N LYS A 30 -20.44 13.46 2.65
CA LYS A 30 -21.49 14.21 3.35
C LYS A 30 -22.85 13.48 3.43
N ASN A 31 -23.04 12.41 2.67
CA ASN A 31 -24.25 11.60 2.63
C ASN A 31 -24.01 10.20 3.23
N ASP A 32 -22.99 10.04 4.08
CA ASP A 32 -22.59 8.77 4.70
C ASP A 32 -22.17 7.65 3.72
N LYS A 33 -21.97 7.96 2.44
CA LYS A 33 -21.52 6.98 1.44
C LYS A 33 -20.01 6.79 1.54
N LEU A 34 -19.57 5.53 1.46
CA LEU A 34 -18.14 5.21 1.35
C LEU A 34 -17.61 5.63 -0.01
N ILE A 35 -16.70 6.60 -0.01
CA ILE A 35 -15.96 7.05 -1.17
C ILE A 35 -14.46 6.77 -0.99
N ARG A 36 -13.76 6.48 -2.09
CA ARG A 36 -12.32 6.24 -2.08
C ARG A 36 -11.59 7.52 -1.64
N ASN A 37 -10.71 7.40 -0.66
CA ASN A 37 -9.78 8.45 -0.28
C ASN A 37 -8.58 8.42 -1.22
N LYS A 38 -8.66 9.23 -2.29
CA LYS A 38 -7.65 9.29 -3.35
C LYS A 38 -6.28 9.73 -2.84
N ILE A 39 -6.20 10.60 -1.84
CA ILE A 39 -4.93 11.10 -1.28
C ILE A 39 -4.12 9.93 -0.74
N ILE A 40 -4.75 9.07 0.06
CA ILE A 40 -4.07 7.91 0.66
C ILE A 40 -3.88 6.78 -0.37
N THR A 41 -4.87 6.57 -1.25
CA THR A 41 -4.80 5.45 -2.21
C THR A 41 -3.74 5.65 -3.29
N LEU A 42 -3.42 6.90 -3.64
CA LEU A 42 -2.45 7.26 -4.66
C LEU A 42 -1.11 7.72 -4.06
N ASP A 43 -0.89 7.53 -2.76
CA ASP A 43 0.40 7.81 -2.14
C ASP A 43 1.38 6.70 -2.50
N ASP A 44 2.49 7.06 -3.14
CA ASP A 44 3.49 6.11 -3.64
C ASP A 44 4.11 5.25 -2.52
N ASN A 45 4.21 5.78 -1.29
CA ASN A 45 4.74 5.01 -0.16
C ASN A 45 3.76 3.96 0.35
N LEU A 46 2.48 4.06 -0.02
CA LEU A 46 1.41 3.13 0.38
C LEU A 46 1.13 2.08 -0.70
N SER A 47 2.04 1.94 -1.65
CA SER A 47 2.13 0.86 -2.62
C SER A 47 3.58 0.41 -2.74
N GLY A 48 3.84 -0.87 -2.95
CA GLY A 48 5.22 -1.31 -3.14
C GLY A 48 5.40 -2.81 -3.02
N MET A 49 6.61 -3.24 -3.32
CA MET A 49 6.98 -4.65 -3.32
C MET A 49 7.80 -4.99 -2.08
N GLU A 50 7.55 -6.18 -1.53
CA GLU A 50 8.50 -6.90 -0.69
C GLU A 50 9.08 -8.05 -1.49
N GLY A 51 10.41 -8.15 -1.60
CA GLY A 51 11.08 -9.21 -2.34
C GLY A 51 12.13 -8.65 -3.29
N TYR A 52 12.11 -9.07 -4.56
CA TYR A 52 13.05 -8.61 -5.58
C TYR A 52 12.32 -8.11 -6.82
N GLN A 53 12.79 -7.01 -7.39
CA GLN A 53 12.34 -6.46 -8.66
C GLN A 53 13.56 -6.29 -9.57
N GLU A 54 13.56 -6.97 -10.71
CA GLU A 54 14.66 -6.92 -11.69
C GLU A 54 16.04 -7.26 -11.09
N GLY A 55 16.06 -8.14 -10.09
CA GLY A 55 17.27 -8.54 -9.36
C GLY A 55 17.62 -7.65 -8.16
N GLU A 56 16.97 -6.51 -7.99
CA GLU A 56 17.18 -5.58 -6.88
C GLU A 56 16.22 -5.87 -5.73
N GLU A 57 16.73 -5.94 -4.50
CA GLU A 57 15.91 -6.15 -3.31
C GLU A 57 14.99 -4.94 -3.05
N GLN A 58 13.72 -5.22 -2.75
CA GLN A 58 12.66 -4.26 -2.48
C GLN A 58 12.07 -4.52 -1.09
N HIS A 59 11.76 -3.43 -0.39
CA HIS A 59 11.14 -3.51 0.93
C HIS A 59 9.89 -2.63 1.01
N PHE A 60 8.79 -3.20 1.50
CA PHE A 60 7.56 -2.48 1.78
C PHE A 60 7.28 -2.41 3.28
N SER A 61 7.19 -1.19 3.81
CA SER A 61 7.18 -0.95 5.26
C SER A 61 5.80 -1.08 5.93
N TYR A 62 4.69 -1.04 5.18
CA TYR A 62 3.35 -0.83 5.75
C TYR A 62 2.44 -2.06 5.61
N LYS A 63 2.86 -3.17 6.21
CA LYS A 63 2.21 -4.50 6.08
C LYS A 63 1.11 -4.77 7.12
N ASP A 64 0.85 -3.83 8.03
CA ASP A 64 -0.14 -4.01 9.09
C ASP A 64 -0.96 -2.73 9.35
N ALA A 65 -2.03 -2.86 10.11
CA ALA A 65 -2.92 -1.73 10.37
C ALA A 65 -2.25 -0.62 11.22
N ALA A 66 -1.30 -0.95 12.08
CA ALA A 66 -0.68 0.02 12.99
C ALA A 66 0.31 0.92 12.25
N SER A 67 1.18 0.33 11.43
CA SER A 67 2.16 0.98 10.56
C SER A 67 1.47 1.92 9.55
N ILE A 68 0.41 1.44 8.88
CA ILE A 68 -0.39 2.24 7.95
C ILE A 68 -1.02 3.45 8.67
N LYS A 69 -1.68 3.22 9.82
CA LYS A 69 -2.33 4.31 10.58
C LYS A 69 -1.33 5.36 11.04
N ARG A 70 -0.15 4.94 11.49
CA ARG A 70 0.92 5.84 11.92
C ARG A 70 1.40 6.71 10.77
N TYR A 71 1.73 6.12 9.62
CA TYR A 71 2.16 6.87 8.44
C TYR A 71 1.13 7.92 8.00
N VAL A 72 -0.14 7.50 7.87
CA VAL A 72 -1.22 8.42 7.47
C VAL A 72 -1.38 9.58 8.46
N LYS A 73 -1.26 9.32 9.76
CA LYS A 73 -1.34 10.36 10.79
C LYS A 73 -0.17 11.34 10.71
N ASP A 74 1.05 10.83 10.58
CA ASP A 74 2.27 11.63 10.78
C ASP A 74 2.77 12.31 9.51
N VAL A 75 2.33 11.84 8.33
CA VAL A 75 2.80 12.32 7.02
C VAL A 75 1.67 12.96 6.22
N ILE A 76 0.52 12.29 6.10
CA ILE A 76 -0.58 12.74 5.23
C ILE A 76 -1.48 13.77 5.92
N ASN A 77 -1.89 13.49 7.16
CA ASN A 77 -2.85 14.32 7.91
C ASN A 77 -2.18 15.36 8.83
N LYS A 78 -0.94 15.74 8.50
CA LYS A 78 -0.17 16.71 9.28
C LYS A 78 -0.84 18.08 9.32
#